data_AF-A0AAV5TD79-F1
#
_entry.id   AF-A0AAV5TD79-F1
#
_cell.length_a   1.000
_cell.length_b   1.000
_cell.length_c   1.000
_cell.angle_alpha   90.00
_cell.angle_beta   90.00
_cell.angle_gamma   90.00
#
_symmetry.space_group_name_H-M   'P 1'
#
loop_
_entity.id
_entity.type
_entity.pdbx_description
1 polymer ?
#
loop_
_entity_poly.entity_id
_entity_poly.type
_entity_poly.pdbx_seq_one_letter_code
_entity_poly.pdbx_strand_id
1 'polypeptide(L)'
;SFTDLIDAQCIEQPFDFPWRIEAHVPVDLNCESNQFSLVFTSSSPKINTRVLRTVLEQGSSEQFFVEPQTGIMLHNQQCTGSGNVTVFTGAGSGEEESRFPIKSWRCIDLPDWIVSFENVITVGVEEGLQLTVDYAPRDYMNHDYASPLDRVAVMSSGRSDNL
;
A
#
# COMPACT_ATOMS: atom_id res chain seq x y z
N SER A 1 -24.55 11.30 -4.61
CA SER A 1 -23.38 11.46 -5.49
C SER A 1 -22.16 10.89 -4.81
N PHE A 2 -21.08 10.53 -5.52
CA PHE A 2 -19.84 10.04 -4.88
C PHE A 2 -19.29 11.06 -3.86
N THR A 3 -19.49 12.36 -4.11
CA THR A 3 -19.18 13.44 -3.16
C THR A 3 -19.95 13.36 -1.84
N ASP A 4 -21.18 12.83 -1.85
CA ASP A 4 -21.97 12.62 -0.62
C ASP A 4 -21.48 11.37 0.15
N LEU A 5 -20.69 10.50 -0.50
CA LEU A 5 -20.10 9.30 0.10
C LEU A 5 -18.73 9.56 0.72
N ILE A 6 -18.06 10.65 0.33
CA ILE A 6 -16.75 11.04 0.89
C ILE A 6 -16.88 11.38 2.38
N ASP A 7 -18.03 11.95 2.79
CA ASP A 7 -18.30 12.34 4.17
C ASP A 7 -19.16 11.32 4.95
N ALA A 8 -19.68 10.28 4.29
CA ALA A 8 -20.50 9.26 4.92
C ALA A 8 -19.62 8.15 5.52
N GLN A 9 -19.53 8.09 6.86
CA GLN A 9 -18.78 7.04 7.56
C GLN A 9 -19.31 5.62 7.32
N CYS A 10 -20.61 5.47 7.00
CA CYS A 10 -21.25 4.20 6.69
C CYS A 10 -22.37 4.44 5.66
N ILE A 11 -22.44 3.59 4.63
CA ILE A 11 -23.56 3.56 3.68
C ILE A 11 -24.38 2.33 4.01
N GLU A 12 -25.55 2.52 4.62
CA GLU A 12 -26.49 1.44 4.86
C GLU A 12 -27.26 1.11 3.58
N GLN A 13 -27.51 -0.18 3.37
CA GLN A 13 -28.23 -0.66 2.20
C GLN A 13 -29.71 -0.37 2.38
N PRO A 14 -30.33 0.47 1.54
CA PRO A 14 -31.74 0.82 1.74
C PRO A 14 -32.71 -0.31 1.34
N PHE A 15 -32.22 -1.35 0.63
CA PHE A 15 -33.05 -2.42 0.06
C PHE A 15 -32.32 -3.78 0.03
N ASP A 16 -33.04 -4.89 -0.05
CA ASP A 16 -32.47 -6.26 -0.10
C ASP A 16 -31.83 -6.65 -1.47
N PHE A 17 -31.48 -5.70 -2.32
CA PHE A 17 -30.85 -5.97 -3.63
C PHE A 17 -29.34 -5.90 -3.55
N PRO A 18 -28.57 -6.83 -4.15
CA PRO A 18 -27.11 -6.80 -4.12
C PRO A 18 -26.52 -5.45 -4.50
N TRP A 19 -25.52 -4.99 -3.75
CA TRP A 19 -24.77 -3.80 -4.10
C TRP A 19 -24.09 -3.96 -5.46
N ARG A 20 -24.15 -2.90 -6.28
CA ARG A 20 -23.34 -2.78 -7.48
C ARG A 20 -22.39 -1.61 -7.32
N ILE A 21 -21.09 -1.88 -7.46
CA ILE A 21 -20.07 -0.84 -7.52
C ILE A 21 -19.97 -0.40 -8.97
N GLU A 22 -20.24 0.87 -9.22
CA GLU A 22 -20.11 1.49 -10.54
C GLU A 22 -18.98 2.52 -10.50
N ALA A 23 -18.01 2.37 -11.40
CA ALA A 23 -16.95 3.34 -11.55
C ALA A 23 -17.51 4.62 -12.19
N HIS A 24 -17.16 5.79 -11.62
CA HIS A 24 -17.59 7.09 -12.14
C HIS A 24 -17.12 7.34 -13.59
N VAL A 25 -15.94 6.82 -13.93
CA VAL A 25 -15.47 6.70 -15.30
C VAL A 25 -15.62 5.24 -15.70
N PRO A 26 -16.17 4.90 -16.88
CA PRO A 26 -16.26 3.52 -17.33
C PRO A 26 -14.87 2.87 -17.30
N VAL A 27 -14.68 1.93 -16.38
CA VAL A 27 -13.51 1.06 -16.33
C VAL A 27 -13.98 -0.33 -16.76
N ASP A 28 -13.29 -0.91 -17.72
CA ASP A 28 -13.49 -2.31 -18.07
C ASP A 28 -12.96 -3.18 -16.92
N LEU A 29 -13.86 -3.68 -16.08
CA LEU A 29 -13.56 -4.58 -14.95
C LEU A 29 -13.34 -6.03 -15.40
N ASN A 30 -13.11 -6.26 -16.69
CA ASN A 30 -12.69 -7.56 -17.17
C ASN A 30 -11.27 -7.88 -16.68
N CYS A 31 -11.15 -8.85 -15.79
CA CYS A 31 -9.88 -9.34 -15.25
C CYS A 31 -8.95 -9.95 -16.33
N GLU A 32 -9.46 -10.24 -17.53
CA GLU A 32 -8.64 -10.72 -18.65
C GLU A 32 -7.86 -9.59 -19.33
N SER A 33 -8.41 -8.37 -19.36
CA SER A 33 -7.82 -7.23 -20.06
C SER A 33 -7.20 -6.20 -19.12
N ASN A 34 -7.68 -6.10 -17.88
CA ASN A 34 -7.20 -5.12 -16.90
C ASN A 34 -7.05 -5.73 -15.50
N GLN A 35 -5.93 -5.44 -14.85
CA GLN A 35 -5.75 -5.69 -13.43
C GLN A 35 -6.23 -4.48 -12.62
N PHE A 36 -7.01 -4.74 -11.58
CA PHE A 36 -7.51 -3.73 -10.66
C PHE A 36 -7.40 -4.23 -9.21
N SER A 37 -7.50 -3.32 -8.25
CA SER A 37 -7.55 -3.67 -6.84
C SER A 37 -8.63 -2.85 -6.14
N LEU A 38 -9.45 -3.53 -5.37
CA LEU A 38 -10.47 -2.92 -4.53
C LEU A 38 -9.94 -2.87 -3.11
N VAL A 39 -9.88 -1.67 -2.54
CA VAL A 39 -9.42 -1.44 -1.17
C VAL A 39 -10.64 -1.16 -0.30
N PHE A 40 -10.89 -2.05 0.65
CA PHE A 40 -11.91 -1.88 1.69
C PHE A 40 -11.18 -1.68 3.02
N THR A 41 -11.46 -0.59 3.72
CA THR A 41 -10.77 -0.23 4.96
C THR A 41 -11.72 0.52 5.87
N SER A 42 -11.70 0.23 7.17
CA SER A 42 -12.39 1.04 8.18
C SER A 42 -11.61 2.30 8.60
N SER A 43 -10.33 2.39 8.24
CA SER A 43 -9.51 3.59 8.44
C SER A 43 -9.74 4.66 7.36
N SER A 44 -9.31 5.90 7.63
CA SER A 44 -9.26 7.01 6.65
C SER A 44 -7.80 7.36 6.28
N PRO A 45 -7.11 6.48 5.53
CA PRO A 45 -5.69 6.59 5.26
C PRO A 45 -5.42 7.44 4.03
N LYS A 46 -4.18 7.94 3.91
CA LYS A 46 -3.71 8.55 2.66
C LYS A 46 -3.35 7.45 1.67
N ILE A 47 -4.01 7.44 0.52
CA ILE A 47 -3.77 6.46 -0.55
C ILE A 47 -2.93 7.11 -1.65
N ASN A 48 -1.76 6.52 -1.93
CA ASN A 48 -0.86 6.92 -3.01
C ASN A 48 -1.03 5.98 -4.21
N THR A 49 -1.43 6.54 -5.35
CA THR A 49 -1.76 5.77 -6.58
C THR A 49 -0.89 6.11 -7.78
N ARG A 50 0.13 6.97 -7.62
CA ARG A 50 1.03 7.42 -8.71
C ARG A 50 2.44 7.64 -8.19
N VAL A 51 3.42 7.72 -9.11
CA VAL A 51 4.80 8.11 -8.81
C VAL A 51 4.80 9.42 -8.04
N LEU A 52 5.19 9.35 -6.77
CA LEU A 52 5.13 10.48 -5.86
C LEU A 52 6.28 10.37 -4.87
N ARG A 53 6.89 11.51 -4.58
CA ARG A 53 7.70 11.65 -3.37
C ARG A 53 6.75 11.83 -2.21
N THR A 54 6.78 10.88 -1.29
CA THR A 54 5.85 10.81 -0.18
C THR A 54 6.61 10.98 1.12
N VAL A 55 6.20 12.00 1.89
CA VAL A 55 6.69 12.21 3.25
C VAL A 55 5.64 11.65 4.22
N LEU A 56 6.08 10.73 5.07
CA LEU A 56 5.35 10.19 6.21
C LEU A 56 5.86 10.92 7.45
N GLU A 57 5.03 11.82 7.99
CA GLU A 57 5.35 12.66 9.15
C GLU A 57 4.57 12.22 10.40
N GLN A 58 5.06 12.66 11.57
CA GLN A 58 4.66 12.27 12.92
C GLN A 58 3.16 12.05 13.17
N GLY A 59 2.88 11.02 13.99
CA GLY A 59 1.58 10.75 14.59
C GLY A 59 0.85 9.60 13.91
N SER A 60 1.21 8.35 14.27
CA SER A 60 0.59 7.09 13.81
C SER A 60 0.04 7.14 12.38
N SER A 61 0.80 7.74 11.46
CA SER A 61 0.31 8.03 10.13
C SER A 61 0.68 6.84 9.26
N GLU A 62 -0.35 6.26 8.68
CA GLU A 62 -0.22 5.12 7.78
C GLU A 62 -0.52 5.60 6.36
N GLN A 63 0.30 5.13 5.43
CA GLN A 63 0.09 5.42 4.03
C GLN A 63 -0.02 4.13 3.25
N PHE A 64 -1.02 4.11 2.38
CA PHE A 64 -1.29 2.99 1.51
C PHE A 64 -0.67 3.28 0.16
N PHE A 65 0.02 2.29 -0.38
CA PHE A 65 0.58 2.32 -1.73
C PHE A 65 -0.15 1.25 -2.53
N VAL A 66 -0.68 1.64 -3.68
CA VAL A 66 -1.52 0.77 -4.51
C VAL A 66 -0.97 0.77 -5.93
N GLU A 67 -0.57 -0.42 -6.41
CA GLU A 67 -0.16 -0.68 -7.79
C GLU A 67 -0.69 -2.05 -8.25
N PRO A 68 -1.81 -2.10 -8.99
CA PRO A 68 -2.42 -3.38 -9.36
C PRO A 68 -1.70 -4.11 -10.49
N GLN A 69 -0.80 -3.47 -11.24
CA GLN A 69 -0.30 -4.03 -12.50
C GLN A 69 1.11 -4.62 -12.42
N THR A 70 1.99 -4.02 -11.63
CA THR A 70 3.44 -4.25 -11.83
C THR A 70 4.27 -4.39 -10.56
N GLY A 71 3.67 -4.13 -9.39
CA GLY A 71 4.33 -4.14 -8.09
C GLY A 71 4.79 -2.74 -7.64
N ILE A 72 5.12 -2.64 -6.37
CA ILE A 72 5.39 -1.39 -5.66
C ILE A 72 6.88 -1.28 -5.36
N MET A 73 7.51 -0.17 -5.76
CA MET A 73 8.88 0.17 -5.36
C MET A 73 8.86 1.39 -4.45
N LEU A 74 9.53 1.26 -3.31
CA LEU A 74 9.78 2.36 -2.38
C LEU A 74 11.29 2.56 -2.24
N HIS A 75 11.76 3.76 -2.55
CA HIS A 75 13.14 4.18 -2.31
C HIS A 75 13.19 5.04 -1.06
N ASN A 76 13.93 4.62 -0.05
CA ASN A 76 14.14 5.36 1.17
C ASN A 76 15.09 6.54 0.94
N GLN A 77 14.53 7.74 0.83
CA GLN A 77 15.32 8.96 0.69
C GLN A 77 15.90 9.41 2.04
N GLN A 78 15.12 9.26 3.11
CA GLN A 78 15.51 9.71 4.44
C GLN A 78 14.63 9.05 5.51
N CYS A 79 15.25 8.52 6.57
CA CYS A 79 14.57 8.07 7.78
C CYS A 79 15.27 8.67 9.00
N THR A 80 14.56 9.44 9.81
CA THR A 80 15.10 10.10 11.02
C THR A 80 14.22 9.81 12.24
N GLY A 81 14.85 9.70 13.42
CA GLY A 81 14.17 9.40 14.68
C GLY A 81 14.56 8.05 15.29
N SER A 82 13.87 7.65 16.36
CA SER A 82 14.22 6.47 17.18
C SER A 82 13.14 5.38 17.19
N GLY A 83 12.17 5.44 16.27
CA GLY A 83 11.11 4.44 16.13
C GLY A 83 11.36 3.41 15.03
N ASN A 84 10.34 2.61 14.77
CA ASN A 84 10.31 1.65 13.66
C ASN A 84 9.41 2.10 12.51
N VAL A 85 9.79 1.64 11.32
CA VAL A 85 8.96 1.61 10.12
C VAL A 85 8.47 0.18 9.94
N THR A 86 7.16 -0.01 9.85
CA THR A 86 6.55 -1.32 9.62
C THR A 86 5.82 -1.33 8.30
N VAL A 87 6.12 -2.34 7.48
CA VAL A 87 5.44 -2.59 6.22
C VAL A 87 4.48 -3.76 6.40
N PHE A 88 3.25 -3.59 5.91
CA PHE A 88 2.18 -4.57 5.97
C PHE A 88 1.67 -4.88 4.56
N THR A 89 1.13 -6.08 4.36
CA THR A 89 0.28 -6.39 3.21
C THR A 89 -1.07 -5.69 3.35
N GLY A 90 -1.72 -5.42 2.22
CA GLY A 90 -3.09 -4.96 2.20
C GLY A 90 -3.27 -3.57 2.77
N ALA A 91 -4.53 -3.24 2.97
CA ALA A 91 -5.02 -1.96 3.47
C ALA A 91 -6.03 -2.26 4.59
N GLY A 92 -6.02 -1.47 5.66
CA GLY A 92 -6.98 -1.63 6.74
C GLY A 92 -6.42 -1.42 8.13
N SER A 93 -7.22 -1.68 9.16
CA SER A 93 -6.83 -1.53 10.57
C SER A 93 -6.13 -2.74 11.18
N GLY A 94 -6.31 -3.93 10.62
CA GLY A 94 -5.88 -5.18 11.26
C GLY A 94 -6.03 -6.43 10.40
N GLU A 95 -5.75 -7.59 11.00
CA GLU A 95 -5.77 -8.88 10.30
C GLU A 95 -7.16 -9.22 9.75
N GLU A 96 -8.23 -8.74 10.38
CA GLU A 96 -9.62 -8.87 9.92
C GLU A 96 -9.89 -8.17 8.57
N GLU A 97 -9.08 -7.17 8.24
CA GLU A 97 -9.08 -6.47 6.94
C GLU A 97 -7.94 -6.97 6.03
N SER A 98 -7.44 -8.20 6.28
CA SER A 98 -6.34 -8.82 5.54
C SER A 98 -5.02 -8.04 5.60
N ARG A 99 -4.81 -7.26 6.66
CA ARG A 99 -3.56 -6.54 6.89
C ARG A 99 -2.62 -7.34 7.79
N PHE A 100 -1.51 -7.81 7.22
CA PHE A 100 -0.52 -8.61 7.94
C PHE A 100 0.87 -7.95 7.89
N PRO A 101 1.62 -7.92 9.01
CA PRO A 101 2.96 -7.36 9.00
C PRO A 101 3.90 -8.21 8.14
N ILE A 102 4.60 -7.57 7.20
CA ILE A 102 5.69 -8.18 6.43
C ILE A 102 6.97 -8.11 7.26
N LYS A 103 7.37 -6.88 7.65
CA LYS A 103 8.55 -6.65 8.48
C LYS A 103 8.54 -5.25 9.09
N SER A 104 9.22 -5.14 10.23
CA SER A 104 9.51 -3.89 10.91
C SER A 104 11.02 -3.67 10.99
N TRP A 105 11.46 -2.44 10.76
CA TRP A 105 12.86 -2.02 10.85
C TRP A 105 12.98 -0.77 11.70
N ARG A 106 14.08 -0.66 12.46
CA ARG A 106 14.53 0.64 12.97
C ARG A 106 14.94 1.51 11.78
N CYS A 107 14.81 2.83 11.89
CA CYS A 107 15.24 3.74 10.81
C CYS A 107 16.67 3.45 10.31
N ILE A 108 17.59 3.12 11.21
CA ILE A 108 19.01 2.88 10.86
C ILE A 108 19.23 1.57 10.09
N ASP A 109 18.27 0.65 10.16
CA ASP A 109 18.33 -0.65 9.49
C ASP A 109 17.36 -0.73 8.31
N LEU A 110 16.62 0.35 8.02
CA LEU A 110 15.68 0.40 6.91
C LEU A 110 16.47 0.28 5.60
N PRO A 111 16.12 -0.68 4.73
CA PRO A 111 16.81 -0.83 3.46
C PRO A 111 16.62 0.40 2.58
N ASP A 112 17.57 0.61 1.68
CA ASP A 112 17.51 1.67 0.68
C ASP A 112 16.30 1.47 -0.26
N TRP A 113 16.06 0.21 -0.67
CA TRP A 113 14.95 -0.15 -1.53
C TRP A 113 14.06 -1.22 -0.89
N ILE A 114 12.75 -1.01 -1.00
CA ILE A 114 11.72 -2.00 -0.69
C ILE A 114 10.93 -2.25 -1.97
N VAL A 115 10.94 -3.50 -2.44
CA VAL A 115 10.16 -3.92 -3.61
C VAL A 115 9.11 -4.92 -3.14
N SER A 116 7.85 -4.66 -3.43
CA SER A 116 6.71 -5.51 -3.11
C SER A 116 5.98 -5.92 -4.39
N PHE A 117 5.54 -7.18 -4.42
CA PHE A 117 4.68 -7.71 -5.49
C PHE A 117 3.20 -7.74 -5.10
N GLU A 118 2.89 -7.29 -3.89
CA GLU A 118 1.51 -7.08 -3.47
C GLU A 118 0.92 -5.88 -4.22
N ASN A 119 -0.34 -5.98 -4.62
CA ASN A 119 -1.04 -4.85 -5.24
C ASN A 119 -1.27 -3.69 -4.28
N VAL A 120 -1.28 -3.99 -2.98
CA VAL A 120 -1.50 -3.03 -1.90
C VAL A 120 -0.55 -3.32 -0.76
N ILE A 121 0.20 -2.32 -0.34
CA ILE A 121 0.96 -2.34 0.92
C ILE A 121 0.63 -1.13 1.77
N THR A 122 0.74 -1.31 3.09
CA THR A 122 0.66 -0.22 4.06
C THR A 122 2.02 0.01 4.67
N VAL A 123 2.46 1.26 4.75
CA VAL A 123 3.65 1.67 5.52
C VAL A 123 3.19 2.48 6.72
N GLY A 124 3.50 1.98 7.90
CA GLY A 124 3.27 2.68 9.17
C GLY A 124 4.58 3.16 9.78
N VAL A 125 4.56 4.37 10.33
CA VAL A 125 5.68 4.97 11.07
C VAL A 125 5.29 5.17 12.53
N GLU A 126 6.17 4.77 13.45
CA GLU A 126 5.97 5.00 14.89
C GLU A 126 6.12 6.50 15.25
N GLU A 127 5.60 6.87 16.43
CA GLU A 127 5.70 8.25 16.93
C GLU A 127 7.17 8.68 17.07
N GLY A 128 7.46 9.94 16.71
CA GLY A 128 8.82 10.48 16.76
C GLY A 128 9.72 10.10 15.58
N LEU A 129 9.19 9.40 14.57
CA LEU A 129 9.88 9.06 13.33
C LEU A 129 9.37 9.91 12.15
N GLN A 130 10.28 10.27 11.24
CA GLN A 130 9.95 10.84 9.93
C GLN A 130 10.59 10.00 8.84
N LEU A 131 9.79 9.61 7.85
CA LEU A 131 10.23 8.83 6.70
C LEU A 131 9.89 9.56 5.41
N THR A 132 10.85 9.71 4.51
CA THR A 132 10.64 10.17 3.14
C THR A 132 10.94 9.02 2.20
N VAL A 133 9.96 8.63 1.41
CA VAL A 133 10.11 7.61 0.36
C VAL A 133 9.72 8.17 -0.99
N ASP A 134 10.44 7.76 -2.03
CA ASP A 134 9.90 7.87 -3.39
C ASP A 134 9.15 6.59 -3.70
N TYR A 135 7.89 6.72 -4.10
CA TYR A 135 7.08 5.64 -4.61
C TYR A 135 7.10 5.65 -6.13
N ALA A 136 7.34 4.48 -6.73
CA ALA A 136 7.13 4.25 -8.15
C ALA A 136 6.44 2.89 -8.37
N PRO A 137 5.55 2.77 -9.37
CA PRO A 137 5.16 1.47 -9.88
C PRO A 137 6.38 0.83 -10.54
N ARG A 138 6.57 -0.47 -10.34
CA ARG A 138 7.72 -1.18 -10.89
C ARG A 138 7.53 -1.36 -12.40
N ASP A 139 8.22 -0.61 -13.23
CA ASP A 139 8.15 -0.84 -14.67
C ASP A 139 8.74 -2.23 -15.03
N TYR A 140 7.89 -3.19 -15.39
CA TYR A 140 8.32 -4.55 -15.79
C TYR A 140 9.26 -4.56 -17.01
N MET A 141 9.32 -3.46 -17.76
CA MET A 141 10.23 -3.31 -18.90
C MET A 141 11.64 -2.89 -18.47
N ASN A 142 11.79 -2.30 -17.29
CA ASN A 142 13.08 -1.93 -16.72
C ASN A 142 13.49 -2.97 -15.69
N HIS A 143 14.49 -3.77 -16.04
CA HIS A 143 15.01 -4.79 -15.14
C HIS A 143 15.84 -4.12 -14.04
N ASP A 144 15.41 -4.28 -12.78
CA ASP A 144 16.28 -4.02 -11.64
C ASP A 144 17.31 -5.15 -11.56
N TYR A 145 18.58 -4.83 -11.77
CA TYR A 145 19.68 -5.78 -11.66
C TYR A 145 20.17 -5.81 -10.21
N ALA A 146 20.02 -6.96 -9.55
CA ALA A 146 20.71 -7.23 -8.29
C ALA A 146 22.15 -7.70 -8.59
N SER A 147 23.13 -7.00 -8.05
CA SER A 147 24.53 -7.41 -8.04
C SER A 147 24.76 -8.51 -6.98
N PRO A 148 25.70 -9.44 -7.17
CA PRO A 148 26.11 -10.39 -6.12
C PRO A 148 26.64 -9.73 -4.83
N LEU A 149 26.98 -8.45 -4.87
CA LEU A 149 27.40 -7.67 -3.70
C LEU A 149 26.21 -7.01 -2.98
N ASP A 150 25.03 -6.99 -3.58
CA ASP A 150 23.84 -6.42 -2.99
C ASP A 150 23.28 -7.33 -1.89
N ARG A 151 22.72 -6.72 -0.86
CA ARG A 151 22.04 -7.44 0.22
C ARG A 151 20.54 -7.37 -0.01
N VAL A 152 20.04 -8.29 -0.82
CA VAL A 152 18.62 -8.38 -1.14
C VAL A 152 17.92 -9.30 -0.15
N ALA A 153 16.81 -8.84 0.43
CA ALA A 153 15.89 -9.66 1.19
C ALA A 153 14.54 -9.68 0.48
N VAL A 154 14.11 -10.86 0.03
CA VAL A 154 12.76 -11.06 -0.51
C VAL A 154 11.87 -11.48 0.64
N MET A 155 10.79 -10.74 0.86
CA MET A 155 9.85 -10.97 1.94
C MET A 155 8.44 -11.01 1.37
N SER A 156 7.71 -12.07 1.70
CA SER A 156 6.28 -12.20 1.48
C SER A 156 5.64 -12.44 2.84
N SER A 157 4.39 -12.03 3.03
CA SER A 157 3.65 -12.39 4.25
C SER A 157 3.43 -13.90 4.36
N GLY A 158 3.53 -14.65 3.24
CA GLY A 158 3.21 -16.07 3.17
C GLY A 158 1.74 -16.39 3.47
N ARG A 159 0.90 -15.35 3.63
CA ARG A 159 -0.54 -15.44 3.88
C ARG A 159 -1.38 -14.93 2.71
N SER A 160 -0.72 -14.35 1.70
CA SER A 160 -1.32 -14.03 0.40
C SER A 160 -1.39 -15.32 -0.40
N ASP A 161 -2.42 -16.13 -0.13
CA ASP A 161 -3.03 -17.11 -1.05
C ASP A 161 -4.06 -17.95 -0.28
N ASN A 162 -5.35 -17.59 -0.43
CA ASN A 162 -6.48 -18.51 -0.48
C ASN A 162 -7.78 -17.73 -0.73
N LEU A 163 -7.99 -17.33 -1.98
CA LEU A 163 -9.32 -17.25 -2.60
C LEU A 163 -9.22 -17.75 -4.05
#